data_AF-A0A060ZGX4-F1
#
_entry.id   AF-A0A060ZGX4-F1
#
_cell.length_a   1.000
_cell.length_b   1.000
_cell.length_c   1.000
_cell.angle_alpha   90.00
_cell.angle_beta   90.00
_cell.angle_gamma   90.00
#
_symmetry.space_group_name_H-M   'P 1'
#
loop_
_entity.id
_entity.type
_entity.pdbx_description
1 polymer ?
#
loop_
_entity_poly.entity_id
_entity_poly.type
_entity_poly.pdbx_seq_one_letter_code
_entity_poly.pdbx_strand_id
1 'polypeptide(L)'
;MFYRGVKIFSSVSCSFKPRLIANWETEPVEFRTVLDDRNPSARYVTVPLGRRNAKALRCRFHFADVWMMFSEISFQSDTVIPTQITLAVTSPWPKEESSMPTTHKTGNLSTSCFPSPNPYHNH
;
A
#
# COMPACT_ATOMS: atom_id res chain seq x y z
N MET A 1 -17.48 -27.22 20.76
CA MET A 1 -17.82 -28.20 19.70
C MET A 1 -18.78 -27.53 18.73
N PHE A 2 -18.49 -27.51 17.43
CA PHE A 2 -19.38 -26.92 16.42
C PHE A 2 -20.55 -27.85 16.18
N TYR A 3 -21.73 -27.47 16.66
CA TYR A 3 -22.91 -28.35 16.72
C TYR A 3 -23.54 -28.66 15.34
N ARG A 4 -23.06 -28.04 14.25
CA ARG A 4 -23.68 -28.15 12.91
C ARG A 4 -22.68 -28.27 11.76
N GLY A 5 -21.42 -28.57 12.05
CA GLY A 5 -20.36 -28.62 11.02
C GLY A 5 -20.16 -27.29 10.28
N VAL A 6 -20.52 -26.16 10.91
CA VAL A 6 -20.27 -24.83 10.37
C VAL A 6 -18.92 -24.36 10.88
N LYS A 7 -17.97 -24.13 9.97
CA LYS A 7 -16.70 -23.47 10.29
C LYS A 7 -16.49 -22.30 9.33
N ILE A 8 -15.62 -21.38 9.72
CA ILE A 8 -15.10 -20.39 8.77
C ILE A 8 -14.32 -21.11 7.66
N PHE A 9 -14.13 -20.45 6.51
CA PHE A 9 -13.24 -20.97 5.46
C PHE A 9 -11.86 -21.31 6.01
N SER A 10 -11.22 -22.35 5.48
CA SER A 10 -9.84 -22.74 5.80
C SER A 10 -8.80 -21.87 5.08
N SER A 11 -9.15 -21.47 3.86
CA SER A 11 -8.34 -20.56 3.06
C SER A 11 -9.22 -19.83 2.05
N VAL A 12 -8.66 -18.75 1.51
CA VAL A 12 -9.24 -17.99 0.40
C VAL A 12 -8.17 -17.69 -0.63
N SER A 13 -8.52 -17.83 -1.91
CA SER A 13 -7.71 -17.37 -3.04
C SER A 13 -8.47 -16.29 -3.81
N CYS A 14 -7.87 -15.12 -3.98
CA CYS A 14 -8.47 -13.99 -4.68
C CYS A 14 -7.66 -13.64 -5.94
N SER A 15 -8.30 -13.73 -7.11
CA SER A 15 -7.76 -13.26 -8.39
C SER A 15 -8.32 -11.87 -8.72
N PHE A 16 -7.53 -11.08 -9.43
CA PHE A 16 -7.81 -9.69 -9.72
C PHE A 16 -7.94 -9.50 -11.23
N LYS A 17 -8.75 -8.51 -11.61
CA LYS A 17 -9.00 -8.16 -13.00
C LYS A 17 -8.83 -6.64 -13.16
N PRO A 18 -7.68 -6.16 -13.66
CA PRO A 18 -7.39 -4.72 -13.75
C PRO A 18 -8.40 -3.95 -14.61
N ARG A 19 -8.92 -4.59 -15.67
CA ARG A 19 -9.94 -4.04 -16.57
C ARG A 19 -11.00 -5.11 -16.83
N LEU A 20 -12.27 -4.71 -17.00
CA LEU A 20 -13.37 -5.67 -17.21
C LEU A 20 -13.19 -6.56 -18.45
N ILE A 21 -12.46 -6.10 -19.46
CA ILE A 21 -12.17 -6.85 -20.70
C ILE A 21 -10.88 -7.70 -20.64
N ALA A 22 -10.04 -7.53 -19.63
CA ALA A 22 -8.77 -8.25 -19.53
C ALA A 22 -8.98 -9.72 -19.12
N ASN A 23 -7.90 -10.51 -19.07
CA ASN A 23 -7.93 -11.80 -18.38
C ASN A 23 -7.78 -11.59 -16.86
N TRP A 24 -8.11 -12.62 -16.08
CA TRP A 24 -7.76 -12.66 -14.66
C TRP A 24 -6.24 -12.72 -14.51
N GLU A 25 -5.70 -12.05 -13.50
CA GLU A 25 -4.29 -12.17 -13.12
C GLU A 25 -3.91 -13.63 -12.83
N THR A 26 -2.69 -14.00 -13.20
CA THR A 26 -2.14 -15.36 -13.03
C THR A 26 -1.86 -15.70 -11.57
N GLU A 27 -1.42 -14.71 -10.79
CA GLU A 27 -1.04 -14.89 -9.39
C GLU A 27 -2.16 -14.41 -8.45
N PRO A 28 -2.97 -15.32 -7.88
CA PRO A 28 -3.92 -14.96 -6.85
C PRO A 28 -3.22 -14.59 -5.54
N VAL A 29 -3.91 -13.82 -4.70
CA VAL A 29 -3.53 -13.71 -3.29
C VAL A 29 -4.13 -14.90 -2.58
N GLU A 30 -3.31 -15.63 -1.83
CA GLU A 30 -3.76 -16.70 -0.97
C GLU A 30 -3.66 -16.28 0.50
N PHE A 31 -4.70 -16.60 1.27
CA PHE A 31 -4.72 -16.38 2.70
C PHE A 31 -5.26 -17.61 3.40
N ARG A 32 -4.52 -18.12 4.39
CA ARG A 32 -4.94 -19.23 5.25
C ARG A 32 -5.44 -18.66 6.57
N THR A 33 -6.65 -19.05 6.95
CA THR A 33 -7.22 -18.62 8.22
C THR A 33 -6.68 -19.48 9.36
N VAL A 34 -6.47 -18.87 10.52
CA VAL A 34 -6.32 -19.63 11.76
C VAL A 34 -7.71 -20.11 12.20
N LEU A 35 -7.91 -21.42 12.22
CA LEU A 35 -9.12 -22.05 12.70
C LEU A 35 -9.08 -22.10 14.23
N ASP A 36 -10.14 -21.62 14.87
CA ASP A 36 -10.35 -21.77 16.31
C ASP A 36 -11.46 -22.78 16.51
N ASP A 37 -11.09 -23.99 16.92
CA ASP A 37 -12.05 -25.08 17.10
C ASP A 37 -12.79 -25.03 18.46
N ARG A 38 -12.43 -24.07 19.32
CA ARG A 38 -12.97 -23.96 20.69
C ARG A 38 -14.08 -22.93 20.77
N ASN A 39 -13.96 -21.81 20.04
CA ASN A 39 -14.94 -20.73 20.05
C ASN A 39 -15.87 -20.79 18.81
N PRO A 40 -17.15 -21.15 18.97
CA PRO A 40 -18.09 -21.22 17.86
C PRO A 40 -18.67 -19.86 17.42
N SER A 41 -18.23 -18.75 18.03
CA SER A 41 -18.76 -17.42 17.71
C SER A 41 -18.40 -16.99 16.30
N ALA A 42 -19.30 -16.26 15.65
CA ALA A 42 -19.00 -15.58 14.39
C ALA A 42 -17.91 -14.53 14.61
N ARG A 43 -17.02 -14.37 13.64
CA ARG A 43 -15.90 -13.42 13.69
C ARG A 43 -15.65 -12.80 12.33
N TYR A 44 -15.18 -11.56 12.34
CA TYR A 44 -14.64 -10.92 11.14
C TYR A 44 -13.26 -11.50 10.82
N VAL A 45 -13.01 -11.76 9.55
CA VAL A 45 -11.69 -12.15 9.05
C VAL A 45 -11.27 -11.18 7.96
N THR A 46 -10.16 -10.50 8.22
CA THR A 46 -9.55 -9.57 7.27
C THR A 46 -8.62 -10.34 6.34
N VAL A 47 -8.92 -10.29 5.03
CA VAL A 47 -8.10 -10.88 3.98
C VAL A 47 -7.25 -9.77 3.35
N PRO A 48 -5.91 -9.79 3.50
CA PRO A 48 -5.06 -8.73 2.95
C PRO A 48 -4.94 -8.86 1.43
N LEU A 49 -5.62 -7.97 0.68
CA LEU A 49 -5.65 -7.98 -0.79
C LEU A 49 -4.42 -7.34 -1.47
N GLY A 50 -3.43 -6.88 -0.69
CA GLY A 50 -2.14 -6.41 -1.21
C GLY A 50 -2.18 -5.08 -1.98
N ARG A 51 -3.20 -4.24 -1.77
CA ARG A 51 -3.37 -2.93 -2.45
C ARG A 51 -3.28 -3.03 -3.98
N ARG A 52 -3.77 -4.14 -4.55
CA ARG A 52 -3.77 -4.35 -6.00
C ARG A 52 -4.92 -3.62 -6.67
N ASN A 53 -4.64 -2.98 -7.80
CA ASN A 53 -5.63 -2.25 -8.59
C ASN A 53 -6.47 -3.22 -9.42
N ALA A 54 -7.78 -3.25 -9.17
CA ALA A 54 -8.69 -4.07 -9.95
C ALA A 54 -10.05 -3.39 -10.17
N LYS A 55 -10.68 -3.75 -11.30
CA LYS A 55 -12.08 -3.44 -11.58
C LYS A 55 -13.02 -4.61 -11.30
N ALA A 56 -12.49 -5.83 -11.20
CA ALA A 56 -13.23 -6.98 -10.68
C ALA A 56 -12.32 -7.88 -9.83
N LEU A 57 -12.93 -8.54 -8.85
CA LEU A 57 -12.29 -9.47 -7.93
C LEU A 57 -13.02 -10.80 -7.97
N ARG A 58 -12.29 -11.91 -7.89
CA ARG A 58 -12.87 -13.24 -7.73
C ARG A 58 -12.17 -13.95 -6.58
N CYS A 59 -12.86 -14.07 -5.46
CA CYS A 59 -12.40 -14.84 -4.31
C CYS A 59 -13.06 -16.23 -4.28
N ARG A 60 -12.26 -17.25 -4.00
CA ARG A 60 -12.69 -18.63 -3.79
C ARG A 60 -12.39 -18.99 -2.34
N PHE A 61 -13.44 -19.27 -1.58
CA PHE A 61 -13.35 -19.66 -0.18
C PHE A 61 -13.41 -21.18 -0.07
N HIS A 62 -12.46 -21.78 0.63
CA HIS A 62 -12.38 -23.23 0.80
C HIS A 62 -13.01 -23.64 2.12
N PHE A 63 -13.84 -24.67 2.08
CA PHE A 63 -14.45 -25.24 3.27
C PHE A 63 -13.38 -25.73 4.27
N ALA A 64 -13.64 -25.53 5.56
CA ALA A 64 -12.90 -26.18 6.64
C ALA A 64 -13.71 -27.32 7.29
N ASP A 65 -14.99 -27.43 6.93
CA ASP A 65 -15.96 -28.39 7.46
C ASP A 65 -17.16 -28.48 6.48
N VAL A 66 -18.24 -29.17 6.86
CA VAL A 66 -19.43 -29.41 6.03
C VAL A 66 -20.05 -28.13 5.47
N TRP A 67 -20.13 -27.08 6.30
CA TRP A 67 -20.77 -25.82 5.95
C TRP A 67 -19.90 -24.61 6.30
N MET A 68 -20.18 -23.52 5.59
CA MET A 68 -19.63 -22.20 5.84
C MET A 68 -20.73 -21.18 5.61
N MET A 69 -20.79 -20.16 6.47
CA MET A 69 -21.79 -19.10 6.40
C MET A 69 -21.11 -17.73 6.36
N PHE A 70 -21.65 -16.85 5.52
CA PHE A 70 -21.29 -15.43 5.48
C PHE A 70 -22.52 -14.61 5.87
N SER A 71 -22.35 -13.64 6.75
CA SER A 71 -23.37 -12.62 7.03
C SER A 71 -23.10 -11.33 6.25
N GLU A 72 -21.82 -10.99 6.05
CA GLU A 72 -21.37 -9.78 5.38
C GLU A 72 -20.05 -10.03 4.65
N ILE A 73 -19.86 -9.35 3.52
CA ILE A 73 -18.58 -9.20 2.85
C ILE A 73 -18.41 -7.72 2.51
N SER A 74 -17.35 -7.12 3.05
CA SER A 74 -17.04 -5.70 2.89
C SER A 74 -15.65 -5.53 2.29
N PHE A 75 -15.50 -4.53 1.41
CA PHE A 75 -14.23 -4.21 0.75
C PHE A 75 -13.75 -2.83 1.18
N GLN A 76 -12.51 -2.77 1.65
CA GLN A 76 -11.82 -1.50 1.88
C GLN A 76 -10.92 -1.21 0.67
N SER A 77 -11.23 -0.16 -0.09
CA SER A 77 -10.52 0.21 -1.31
C SER A 77 -10.46 1.71 -1.53
N ASP A 78 -9.37 2.18 -2.14
CA ASP A 78 -9.22 3.55 -2.61
C ASP A 78 -9.60 3.67 -4.09
N THR A 79 -10.11 4.84 -4.51
CA THR A 79 -10.41 5.12 -5.92
C THR A 79 -9.15 5.57 -6.65
N VAL A 80 -8.63 4.72 -7.53
CA VAL A 80 -7.55 5.12 -8.45
C VAL A 80 -8.16 5.86 -9.63
N ILE A 81 -8.09 7.19 -9.59
CA ILE A 81 -8.35 8.04 -10.76
C ILE A 81 -7.16 7.83 -11.70
N PRO A 82 -7.35 7.42 -12.97
CA PRO A 82 -6.26 7.42 -13.93
C PRO A 82 -5.79 8.86 -14.04
N THR A 83 -4.60 9.17 -13.52
CA THR A 83 -3.93 10.43 -13.80
C THR A 83 -3.90 10.53 -15.33
N GLN A 84 -4.61 11.50 -15.90
CA GLN A 84 -4.41 11.85 -17.29
C GLN A 84 -2.92 12.09 -17.41
N ILE A 85 -2.23 11.25 -18.18
CA ILE A 85 -0.89 11.56 -18.64
C ILE A 85 -1.12 12.80 -19.51
N THR A 86 -0.98 13.98 -18.92
CA THR A 86 -0.78 15.21 -19.67
C THR A 86 0.41 14.89 -20.55
N LEU A 87 0.17 14.73 -21.85
CA LEU A 87 1.21 14.62 -22.85
C LEU A 87 2.17 15.77 -22.57
N ALA A 88 3.32 15.45 -21.99
CA ALA A 88 4.40 16.39 -21.86
C ALA A 88 4.80 16.71 -23.30
N VAL A 89 4.21 17.78 -23.82
CA VAL A 89 4.65 18.43 -25.04
C VAL A 89 6.13 18.67 -24.85
N THR A 90 6.92 17.90 -25.60
CA THR A 90 8.35 18.09 -25.69
C THR A 90 8.57 19.50 -26.20
N SER A 91 9.05 20.40 -25.34
CA SER A 91 9.63 21.66 -25.75
C SER A 91 11.12 21.61 -25.41
N PRO A 92 12.03 21.88 -26.36
CA PRO A 92 13.46 21.78 -26.14
C PRO A 92 13.95 22.89 -25.21
N TRP A 93 14.84 22.53 -24.29
CA TRP A 93 15.67 23.49 -23.57
C TRP A 93 16.49 24.34 -24.55
N PRO A 94 16.63 25.66 -24.29
CA PRO A 94 17.84 26.38 -24.63
C PRO A 94 18.67 26.56 -23.36
N LYS A 95 19.89 26.01 -23.38
CA LYS A 95 20.99 26.51 -22.55
C LYS A 95 21.41 27.85 -23.16
N GLU A 96 21.53 28.89 -22.36
CA GLU A 96 22.48 29.96 -22.70
C GLU A 96 23.05 30.60 -21.43
N GLU A 97 24.31 30.26 -21.21
CA GLU A 97 25.27 30.88 -20.33
C GLU A 97 25.67 32.23 -20.95
N SER A 98 25.58 33.33 -20.20
CA SER A 98 26.11 34.63 -20.64
C SER A 98 26.79 35.37 -19.49
N SER A 99 28.12 35.15 -19.44
CA SER A 99 29.24 36.07 -19.14
C SER A 99 29.03 37.27 -18.20
N MET A 100 29.85 37.30 -17.13
CA MET A 100 30.23 38.46 -16.30
C MET A 100 30.95 39.58 -17.08
N PRO A 101 31.17 40.80 -16.51
CA PRO A 101 32.40 41.07 -15.69
C PRO A 101 32.30 42.12 -14.53
N THR A 102 33.32 42.08 -13.64
CA THR A 102 33.95 43.17 -12.81
C THR A 102 33.18 43.80 -11.62
N THR A 103 33.73 44.29 -10.50
CA THR A 103 35.01 44.21 -9.75
C THR A 103 34.83 45.05 -8.44
N HIS A 104 35.09 44.46 -7.27
CA HIS A 104 35.59 45.00 -5.97
C HIS A 104 35.03 46.30 -5.31
N LYS A 105 34.60 46.20 -4.03
CA LYS A 105 35.20 47.00 -2.91
C LYS A 105 34.81 46.54 -1.48
N THR A 106 35.81 46.68 -0.62
CA THR A 106 36.06 46.34 0.78
C THR A 106 35.11 46.88 1.85
N GLY A 107 34.93 46.11 2.94
CA GLY A 107 34.48 46.60 4.26
C GLY A 107 34.61 45.53 5.36
N ASN A 108 35.69 45.61 6.15
CA ASN A 108 36.05 44.75 7.29
C ASN A 108 34.97 44.70 8.41
N LEU A 109 34.84 43.57 9.12
CA LEU A 109 35.34 43.40 10.51
C LEU A 109 35.20 41.94 11.00
N SER A 110 36.35 41.29 11.21
CA SER A 110 36.74 40.29 12.23
C SER A 110 35.69 39.31 12.82
N THR A 111 35.83 37.98 12.61
CA THR A 111 36.71 37.01 13.33
C THR A 111 35.88 36.19 14.34
N SER A 112 35.45 34.97 13.95
CA SER A 112 36.00 33.65 14.35
C SER A 112 35.55 33.20 15.76
N CYS A 113 35.39 31.94 16.15
CA CYS A 113 35.48 30.61 15.55
C CYS A 113 34.81 29.64 16.55
N PHE A 114 34.34 28.49 16.06
CA PHE A 114 33.94 27.26 16.79
C PHE A 114 35.08 26.71 17.71
N PRO A 115 34.93 25.65 18.56
CA PRO A 115 33.94 24.54 18.54
C PRO A 115 33.42 24.01 19.91
N SER A 116 32.54 22.98 19.86
CA SER A 116 31.97 22.15 20.96
C SER A 116 33.05 21.35 21.76
N PRO A 117 32.79 20.73 22.95
CA PRO A 117 31.86 19.59 23.16
C PRO A 117 31.13 19.48 24.55
N ASN A 118 30.11 18.60 24.62
CA ASN A 118 29.41 18.01 25.80
C ASN A 118 30.39 17.29 26.80
N PRO A 119 30.00 16.72 27.99
CA PRO A 119 28.68 16.50 28.65
C PRO A 119 28.63 16.73 30.21
N TYR A 120 27.48 16.38 30.85
CA TYR A 120 27.17 16.17 32.29
C TYR A 120 26.90 17.39 33.19
N HIS A 121 25.69 17.53 33.75
CA HIS A 121 25.39 17.23 35.18
C HIS A 121 23.90 17.39 35.53
N ASN A 122 23.46 16.53 36.47
CA ASN A 122 22.15 16.44 37.13
C ASN A 122 21.62 17.75 37.74
N HIS A 123 20.30 17.92 37.75
CA HIS A 123 19.51 18.17 38.96
C HIS A 123 18.04 17.82 38.75
#